data_AF-A0A087TPS0-F1
#
_entry.id   AF-A0A087TPS0-F1
#
_cell.length_a   1.000
_cell.length_b   1.000
_cell.length_c   1.000
_cell.angle_alpha   90.00
_cell.angle_beta   90.00
_cell.angle_gamma   90.00
#
_symmetry.space_group_name_H-M   'P 1'
#
loop_
_entity.id
_entity.type
_entity.pdbx_description
1 polymer ?
#
loop_
_entity_poly.entity_id
_entity_poly.type
_entity_poly.pdbx_seq_one_letter_code
_entity_poly.pdbx_strand_id
1 'polypeptide(L)' 'MCIECSGIHRDLGVHISRIQSLTLDNIGTSQLLLARVMSNAGFNDVVEATLSQARKP' A
#
# COMPACT_ATOMS: atom_id res chain seq x y z
N MET A 1 0.40 5.74 1.57
CA MET A 1 1.55 5.26 2.36
C MET A 1 2.56 6.39 2.46
N CYS A 2 3.10 6.66 3.66
CA CYS A 2 4.13 7.69 3.87
C CYS A 2 5.55 7.11 3.69
N ILE A 3 6.56 7.98 3.67
CA ILE A 3 7.97 7.58 3.52
C ILE A 3 8.44 6.65 4.63
N GLU A 4 8.06 6.91 5.88
CA GLU A 4 8.45 6.10 7.03
C GLU A 4 7.92 4.66 6.93
N CYS A 5 6.61 4.49 6.70
CA CYS A 5 6.02 3.16 6.49
C CYS A 5 6.63 2.46 5.27
N SER A 6 6.98 3.21 4.23
CA SER A 6 7.60 2.65 3.03
C SER A 6 8.96 1.98 3.32
N GLY A 7 9.70 2.45 4.33
CA GLY A 7 10.94 1.82 4.80
C GLY A 7 10.68 0.43 5.38
N ILE A 8 9.74 0.35 6.33
CA ILE A 8 9.33 -0.93 6.96
C ILE A 8 8.88 -1.94 5.89
N HIS A 9 8.10 -1.50 4.90
CA HIS A 9 7.63 -2.37 3.83
C HIS A 9 8.74 -2.85 2.87
N ARG A 10 9.82 -2.09 2.70
CA ARG A 10 10.99 -2.53 1.92
C ARG A 10 11.71 -3.69 2.61
N ASP A 11 11.79 -3.66 3.94
CA ASP A 11 12.45 -4.71 4.74
C ASP A 11 11.69 -6.05 4.69
N LEU A 12 10.37 -6.03 4.48
CA LEU A 12 9.56 -7.24 4.28
C LEU A 12 9.89 -7.97 2.97
N GLY A 13 10.49 -7.28 2.01
CA GLY A 13 10.84 -7.81 0.70
C GLY A 13 9.69 -7.84 -0.31
N VAL A 14 10.06 -7.90 -1.59
CA VAL A 14 9.15 -7.69 -2.73
C VAL A 14 8.08 -8.78 -2.93
N HIS A 15 8.28 -9.94 -2.32
CA HIS A 15 7.31 -11.04 -2.35
C HIS A 15 6.11 -10.77 -1.43
N ILE A 16 6.28 -9.88 -0.44
CA ILE A 16 5.21 -9.42 0.46
C ILE A 16 4.74 -8.03 0.04
N SER A 17 5.65 -7.08 -0.11
CA SER A 17 5.30 -5.70 -0.44
C SER A 17 6.29 -5.09 -1.43
N ARG A 18 5.80 -4.72 -2.61
CA ARG A 18 6.58 -3.97 -3.61
C ARG A 18 6.23 -2.49 -3.50
N ILE A 19 7.19 -1.68 -3.05
CA ILE A 19 7.05 -0.23 -2.87
C ILE A 19 7.63 0.52 -4.07
N GLN A 20 6.86 1.48 -4.60
CA GLN A 20 7.27 2.41 -5.65
C GLN A 20 6.83 3.84 -5.28
N SER A 21 7.68 4.82 -5.57
CA SER A 21 7.40 6.25 -5.44
C SER A 21 6.61 6.76 -6.66
N LEU A 22 5.48 7.43 -6.41
CA LEU A 22 4.64 8.01 -7.47
C LEU A 22 5.34 9.10 -8.29
N THR A 23 6.40 9.72 -7.76
CA THR A 23 7.10 10.84 -8.42
C THR A 23 8.51 10.51 -8.87
N LEU A 24 9.18 9.55 -8.21
CA LEU A 24 10.59 9.22 -8.49
C LEU A 24 10.75 7.94 -9.32
N ASP A 25 9.78 7.02 -9.28
CA ASP A 25 9.86 5.76 -10.01
C ASP A 25 9.04 5.80 -11.30
N ASN A 26 9.48 5.04 -12.30
CA ASN A 26 8.67 4.77 -13.48
C ASN A 26 7.65 3.67 -13.15
N ILE A 27 6.36 4.03 -13.12
CA ILE A 27 5.27 3.12 -12.79
C ILE A 27 4.50 2.79 -14.07
N GLY A 28 4.41 1.49 -14.36
CA GLY A 28 3.69 0.99 -15.52
C GLY A 28 2.17 1.15 -15.38
N THR A 29 1.47 1.21 -16.51
CA THR A 29 0.00 1.36 -16.55
C THR A 29 -0.73 0.28 -15.75
N SER A 30 -0.28 -0.98 -15.82
CA SER A 30 -0.89 -2.09 -15.07
C SER A 30 -0.81 -1.88 -13.55
N GLN A 31 0.32 -1.37 -13.05
CA GLN A 31 0.53 -1.09 -11.63
C GLN A 31 -0.37 0.08 -11.17
N LEU A 32 -0.47 1.13 -11.98
CA LEU A 32 -1.36 2.26 -11.70
C LEU A 32 -2.84 1.85 -11.70
N LEU A 33 -3.26 0.97 -12.62
CA LEU A 33 -4.63 0.46 -12.66
C LEU A 33 -4.95 -0.37 -11.41
N LEU A 34 -4.03 -1.22 -10.94
CA LEU A 34 -4.20 -1.96 -9.70
C LEU A 34 -4.35 -1.01 -8.49
N ALA A 35 -3.47 -0.01 -8.39
CA ALA A 35 -3.54 0.99 -7.33
C ALA A 35 -4.86 1.78 -7.37
N ARG A 36 -5.36 2.10 -8.57
CA ARG A 36 -6.64 2.81 -8.78
C ARG A 36 -7.84 1.96 -8.37
N VAL A 37 -7.87 0.68 -8.72
CA VAL A 37 -9.02 -0.20 -8.44
C VAL A 37 -9.06 -0.59 -6.97
N MET A 38 -7.94 -0.96 -6.37
CA MET A 38 -7.91 -1.38 -4.97
C MET A 38 -8.14 -0.19 -4.03
N SER A 39 -7.50 0.96 -4.31
CA SER A 39 -7.50 2.17 -3.46
C SER A 39 -7.08 1.90 -2.00
N ASN A 40 -6.90 2.95 -1.20
CA ASN A 40 -6.63 2.74 0.22
C ASN A 40 -7.87 2.26 0.98
N ALA A 41 -9.07 2.70 0.57
CA ALA A 41 -10.31 2.30 1.23
C ALA A 41 -10.55 0.79 1.08
N GLY A 42 -10.54 0.28 -0.16
CA GLY A 42 -10.71 -1.15 -0.42
C GLY A 42 -9.59 -2.00 0.15
N PHE A 43 -8.36 -1.48 0.21
CA PHE A 43 -7.27 -2.16 0.91
C PHE A 43 -7.55 -2.28 2.42
N ASN A 44 -7.96 -1.19 3.07
CA ASN A 44 -8.27 -1.17 4.50
C ASN A 44 -9.44 -2.09 4.84
N ASP A 45 -10.46 -2.18 3.98
CA ASP A 45 -11.58 -3.10 4.18
C ASP A 45 -11.15 -4.57 4.27
N VAL A 46 -10.02 -4.93 3.63
CA VAL A 46 -9.47 -6.29 3.68
C VAL A 46 -8.49 -6.45 4.84
N VAL A 47 -7.47 -5.58 4.94
CA VAL A 47 -6.37 -5.75 5.91
C VAL A 47 -6.75 -5.33 7.33
N GLU A 48 -7.72 -4.43 7.47
CA GLU A 48 -8.24 -3.95 8.75
C GLU A 48 -9.64 -4.53 9.04
N ALA A 49 -10.07 -5.57 8.33
CA ALA A 49 -11.42 -6.14 8.45
C ALA A 49 -11.81 -6.53 9.90
N THR A 50 -10.83 -6.95 10.69
CA THR A 50 -11.01 -7.37 12.10
C THR A 50 -10.50 -6.33 13.10
N LEU A 51 -10.03 -5.18 12.62
CA LEU A 51 -9.52 -4.11 13.47
C LEU A 51 -10.70 -3.37 14.12
N SER A 52 -10.66 -3.22 15.45
CA SER A 52 -11.67 -2.43 16.16
C SER A 52 -11.62 -0.95 15.73
N GLN A 53 -12.78 -0.32 15.52
CA GLN A 53 -12.87 1.09 15.10
C GLN A 53 -12.05 2.06 15.97
N ALA A 54 -11.93 1.79 17.28
CA ALA A 54 -11.16 2.59 18.23
C ALA A 54 -9.63 2.52 18.02
N ARG A 55 -9.15 1.59 17.19
CA ARG A 55 -7.73 1.38 16.87
C ARG A 55 -7.40 1.77 15.43
N LYS A 56 -8.35 2.33 14.67
CA LYS A 56 -8.06 2.87 13.35
C LYS A 56 -7.18 4.12 13.51
N PRO A 57 -6.01 4.18 12.82
CA PRO A 57 -5.10 5.31 12.88
C PRO A 57 -5.66 6.58 12.24
#